data_AF-A0A536GVZ6-F1
#
_entry.id   AF-A0A536GVZ6-F1
#
_cell.length_a   1.000
_cell.length_b   1.000
_cell.length_c   1.000
_cell.angle_alpha   90.00
_cell.angle_beta   90.00
_cell.angle_gamma   90.00
#
_symmetry.space_group_name_H-M   'P 1'
#
loop_
_entity.id
_entity.type
_entity.pdbx_description
1 polymer ?
#
loop_
_entity_poly.entity_id
_entity_poly.type
_entity_poly.pdbx_seq_one_letter_code
_entity_poly.pdbx_strand_id
1 'polypeptide(L)'
;MQQRALASIGDERILELAREFRFTDLPDFYAAIGYGDVSPHSVLLKYMAAGQQPDGNGEFPLIPLVPQFKPTGEIRVKGERGVLTQIAQCCKPVPGDLISGYITRGKGITVHRTSCKNVMNVTNQERVVQVDWDTGGRQLYPVGIKIEAWDRTGLLRDIATVIAESKINLT
;
A
#
# COMPACT_ATOMS: atom_id res chain seq x y z
N MET A 1 -10.29 13.34 -16.28
CA MET A 1 -9.95 14.33 -15.23
C MET A 1 -10.38 15.71 -15.71
N GLN A 2 -11.44 16.27 -15.14
CA GLN A 2 -11.94 17.58 -15.54
C GLN A 2 -11.29 18.63 -14.63
N GLN A 3 -10.18 19.22 -15.07
CA GLN A 3 -9.57 20.35 -14.39
C GLN A 3 -10.47 21.58 -14.60
N ARG A 4 -11.36 21.83 -13.64
CA ARG A 4 -12.09 23.11 -13.58
C ARG A 4 -11.24 24.11 -12.82
N ALA A 5 -11.03 25.29 -13.41
CA ALA A 5 -10.37 26.40 -12.74
C ALA A 5 -11.21 26.85 -11.53
N LEU A 6 -10.55 27.24 -10.43
CA LEU A 6 -11.20 27.79 -9.23
C LEU A 6 -12.15 28.95 -9.57
N ALA A 7 -11.84 29.74 -10.61
CA ALA A 7 -12.67 30.83 -11.12
C ALA A 7 -14.02 30.41 -11.73
N SER A 8 -14.25 29.10 -11.94
CA SER A 8 -15.52 28.56 -12.43
C SER A 8 -16.48 28.13 -11.31
N ILE A 9 -16.07 28.27 -10.05
CA ILE A 9 -16.87 27.99 -8.87
C ILE A 9 -17.53 29.31 -8.47
N GLY A 10 -18.86 29.38 -8.51
CA GLY A 10 -19.58 30.59 -8.13
C GLY A 10 -19.33 30.94 -6.66
N ASP A 11 -19.21 32.24 -6.36
CA ASP A 11 -18.89 32.78 -5.04
C ASP A 11 -19.82 32.26 -3.93
N GLU A 12 -21.08 31.95 -4.26
CA GLU A 12 -22.06 31.35 -3.35
C GLU A 12 -21.62 29.98 -2.79
N ARG A 13 -21.06 29.11 -3.65
CA ARG A 13 -20.56 27.79 -3.22
C ARG A 13 -19.28 27.90 -2.39
N ILE A 14 -18.48 28.93 -2.65
CA ILE A 14 -17.27 29.19 -1.87
C ILE A 14 -17.66 29.73 -0.49
N LEU A 15 -18.72 30.55 -0.40
CA LEU A 15 -19.23 31.07 0.86
C LEU A 15 -19.80 29.97 1.75
N GLU A 16 -20.51 28.99 1.18
CA GLU A 16 -20.95 27.80 1.93
C GLU A 16 -19.75 27.02 2.50
N LEU A 17 -18.71 26.81 1.70
CA LEU A 17 -17.50 26.14 2.14
C LEU A 17 -16.78 26.93 3.24
N ALA A 18 -16.69 28.25 3.11
CA ALA A 18 -16.09 29.15 4.10
C ALA A 18 -16.78 29.03 5.47
N ARG A 19 -18.11 28.92 5.49
CA ARG A 19 -18.89 28.73 6.73
C ARG A 19 -18.52 27.44 7.45
N GLU A 20 -18.19 26.38 6.73
CA GLU A 20 -17.74 25.14 7.35
C GLU A 20 -16.36 25.25 8.01
N PHE A 21 -15.54 26.20 7.57
CA PHE A 21 -14.29 26.58 8.21
C PHE A 21 -14.48 27.67 9.28
N ARG A 22 -15.74 28.01 9.60
CA ARG A 22 -16.15 29.03 10.58
C ARG A 22 -15.86 30.48 10.15
N PHE A 23 -15.85 30.74 8.85
CA PHE A 23 -15.76 32.08 8.28
C PHE A 23 -17.11 32.56 7.76
N THR A 24 -17.46 33.80 8.06
CA THR A 24 -18.70 34.44 7.61
C THR A 24 -18.54 35.20 6.30
N ASP A 25 -17.32 35.62 5.99
CA ASP A 25 -16.98 36.51 4.90
C ASP A 25 -15.90 35.90 4.00
N LEU A 26 -16.10 35.99 2.68
CA LEU A 26 -15.17 35.46 1.67
C LEU A 26 -13.78 36.12 1.71
N PRO A 27 -13.65 37.46 1.88
CA PRO A 27 -12.33 38.10 1.95
C PRO A 27 -11.46 37.55 3.10
N ASP A 28 -12.05 37.35 4.28
CA ASP A 28 -11.35 36.82 5.45
C ASP A 28 -10.94 35.36 5.25
N PHE A 29 -11.79 34.57 4.59
CA PHE A 29 -11.47 33.20 4.21
C PHE A 29 -10.31 33.14 3.21
N TYR A 30 -10.32 33.99 2.17
CA TYR A 30 -9.21 34.08 1.21
C TYR A 30 -7.91 34.57 1.87
N ALA A 31 -8.01 35.52 2.79
CA ALA A 31 -6.86 35.99 3.57
C ALA A 31 -6.29 34.84 4.42
N ALA A 32 -7.12 34.08 5.13
CA ALA A 32 -6.69 32.93 5.94
C ALA A 32 -5.99 31.85 5.09
N ILE A 33 -6.41 31.64 3.85
CA ILE A 33 -5.72 30.75 2.91
C ILE A 33 -4.37 31.35 2.47
N GLY A 34 -4.35 32.64 2.15
CA GLY A 34 -3.14 33.34 1.71
C GLY A 34 -2.06 33.44 2.78
N TYR A 35 -2.45 33.59 4.05
CA TYR A 35 -1.54 33.59 5.20
C TYR A 35 -1.16 32.18 5.68
N GLY A 36 -1.88 31.14 5.24
CA GLY A 36 -1.59 29.75 5.56
C GLY A 36 -2.28 29.21 6.83
N ASP A 37 -3.14 30.01 7.46
CA ASP A 37 -4.00 29.57 8.58
C ASP A 37 -4.98 28.47 8.15
N VAL A 38 -5.40 28.50 6.88
CA VAL A 38 -6.20 27.46 6.24
C VAL A 38 -5.42 26.88 5.06
N SER A 39 -5.13 25.58 5.13
CA SER A 39 -4.43 24.89 4.03
C SER A 39 -5.31 24.83 2.77
N PRO A 40 -4.81 25.31 1.61
CA PRO A 40 -5.52 25.20 0.33
C PRO A 40 -5.93 23.75 -0.01
N HIS A 41 -5.09 22.78 0.39
CA HIS A 41 -5.35 21.36 0.20
C HIS A 41 -6.56 20.87 1.02
N SER A 42 -6.71 21.37 2.24
CA SER A 42 -7.85 21.01 3.10
C SER A 42 -9.17 21.57 2.54
N VAL A 43 -9.13 22.78 1.99
CA VAL A 43 -10.27 23.39 1.30
C VAL A 43 -10.68 22.56 0.07
N LEU A 44 -9.69 22.11 -0.72
CA LEU A 44 -9.93 21.28 -1.89
C LEU A 44 -10.56 19.92 -1.55
N LEU A 45 -10.01 19.21 -0.55
CA LEU A 45 -10.55 17.93 -0.10
C LEU A 45 -12.01 18.06 0.35
N LYS A 46 -12.33 19.14 1.07
CA LYS A 46 -13.66 19.36 1.60
C LYS A 46 -14.67 19.75 0.52
N TYR A 47 -14.25 20.55 -0.47
CA TYR A 47 -15.03 20.82 -1.67
C TYR A 47 -15.33 19.55 -2.48
N MET A 48 -14.36 18.64 -2.60
CA MET A 48 -14.57 17.34 -3.26
C MET A 48 -15.57 16.47 -2.48
N ALA A 49 -15.46 16.43 -1.15
CA ALA A 49 -16.39 15.69 -0.29
C ALA A 49 -17.83 16.22 -0.36
N ALA A 50 -18.02 17.54 -0.49
CA ALA A 50 -19.34 18.16 -0.64
C ALA A 50 -19.98 17.92 -2.03
N GLY A 51 -19.19 17.51 -3.04
CA GLY A 51 -19.64 17.23 -4.41
C GLY A 51 -20.00 15.78 -4.70
N GLN A 52 -19.86 14.87 -3.74
CA GLN A 52 -20.18 13.46 -3.88
C GLN A 52 -21.26 13.08 -2.87
N GLN A 53 -22.52 13.03 -3.33
CA GLN A 53 -23.37 11.97 -2.82
C GLN A 53 -22.67 10.65 -3.19
N PRO A 54 -22.53 9.68 -2.28
CA PRO A 54 -21.96 8.40 -2.62
C PRO A 54 -22.99 7.65 -3.48
N ASP A 55 -22.95 7.88 -4.78
CA ASP A 55 -23.49 6.96 -5.75
C ASP A 55 -22.75 5.66 -5.48
N GLY A 56 -23.45 4.62 -5.00
CA GLY A 56 -22.87 3.37 -4.49
C GLY A 56 -22.05 2.55 -5.50
N ASN A 57 -21.63 3.12 -6.63
CA ASN A 57 -20.83 2.53 -7.69
C ASN A 57 -19.57 3.36 -8.03
N GLY A 58 -19.12 4.24 -7.14
CA GLY A 58 -17.84 4.92 -7.32
C GLY A 58 -16.67 4.00 -6.98
N GLU A 59 -16.00 3.44 -7.99
CA GLU A 59 -14.62 2.99 -7.85
C GLU A 59 -13.81 4.17 -7.34
N PHE A 60 -13.52 4.20 -6.03
CA PHE A 60 -12.46 5.06 -5.51
C PHE A 60 -11.21 4.73 -6.33
N PRO A 61 -10.56 5.71 -6.98
CA PRO A 61 -9.23 5.47 -7.47
C PRO A 61 -8.42 5.15 -6.23
N LEU A 62 -8.10 3.86 -6.04
CA LEU A 62 -7.10 3.44 -5.09
C LEU A 62 -5.80 4.05 -5.60
N ILE A 63 -5.56 5.32 -5.26
CA ILE A 63 -4.21 5.84 -5.23
C ILE A 63 -3.49 4.84 -4.32
N PRO A 64 -2.47 4.13 -4.81
CA PRO A 64 -1.70 3.26 -3.94
C PRO A 64 -0.99 4.20 -2.95
N LEU A 65 -1.67 4.49 -1.83
CA LEU A 65 -1.09 5.18 -0.67
C LEU A 65 -0.01 4.31 -0.03
N VAL A 66 0.06 3.04 -0.45
CA VAL A 66 1.11 2.11 -0.10
C VAL A 66 2.33 2.42 -0.95
N PRO A 67 3.46 2.85 -0.35
CA PRO A 67 4.74 2.79 -1.04
C PRO A 67 4.89 1.37 -1.59
N GLN A 68 5.21 1.21 -2.87
CA GLN A 68 5.59 -0.09 -3.40
C GLN A 68 6.89 -0.50 -2.72
N PHE A 69 6.76 -1.17 -1.57
CA PHE A 69 7.88 -1.73 -0.86
C PHE A 69 8.45 -2.83 -1.75
N LYS A 70 9.56 -2.54 -2.43
CA LYS A 70 10.34 -3.60 -3.09
C LYS A 70 11.09 -4.29 -1.96
N PRO A 71 10.75 -5.54 -1.60
CA PRO A 71 11.56 -6.27 -0.65
C PRO A 71 12.93 -6.45 -1.29
N THR A 72 13.90 -5.64 -0.84
CA THR A 72 15.32 -5.83 -1.10
C THR A 72 15.87 -6.92 -0.19
N GLY A 73 15.13 -8.01 0.00
CA GLY A 73 15.71 -9.22 0.56
C GLY A 73 16.82 -9.63 -0.38
N GLU A 74 18.07 -9.39 0.02
CA GLU A 74 19.21 -9.86 -0.75
C GLU A 74 19.13 -11.38 -0.70
N ILE A 75 18.79 -11.99 -1.83
CA ILE A 75 18.75 -13.44 -1.96
C ILE A 75 20.08 -13.82 -2.56
N ARG A 76 20.81 -14.69 -1.87
CA ARG A 76 22.05 -15.25 -2.39
C ARG A 76 21.71 -16.45 -3.24
N VAL A 77 22.25 -16.49 -4.44
CA VAL A 77 22.07 -17.61 -5.36
C VAL A 77 23.40 -18.33 -5.46
N LYS A 78 23.48 -19.57 -4.95
CA LYS A 78 24.75 -20.32 -4.85
C LYS A 78 25.90 -19.52 -4.20
N GLY A 79 25.60 -18.69 -3.20
CA GLY A 79 26.58 -17.86 -2.51
C GLY A 79 26.87 -16.49 -3.14
N GLU A 80 26.37 -16.23 -4.36
CA GLU A 80 26.58 -14.96 -5.08
C GLU A 80 25.42 -13.97 -4.87
N ARG A 81 25.74 -12.67 -4.84
CA ARG A 81 24.77 -11.56 -4.75
C ARG A 81 24.54 -10.90 -6.11
N GLY A 82 23.48 -10.11 -6.22
CA GLY A 82 23.22 -9.27 -7.41
C GLY A 82 22.56 -10.01 -8.58
N VAL A 83 22.15 -11.27 -8.38
CA VAL A 83 21.33 -11.98 -9.36
C VAL A 83 19.89 -11.47 -9.29
N LEU A 84 19.26 -11.26 -10.45
CA LEU A 84 17.87 -10.83 -10.51
C LEU A 84 16.95 -11.93 -9.93
N THR A 85 16.40 -11.66 -8.75
CA THR A 85 15.49 -12.56 -8.04
C THR A 85 14.14 -11.92 -7.79
N GLN A 86 13.09 -12.75 -7.77
CA GLN A 86 11.73 -12.33 -7.41
C GLN A 86 11.06 -13.36 -6.49
N ILE A 87 10.22 -12.91 -5.56
CA ILE A 87 9.44 -13.78 -4.68
C ILE A 87 8.22 -14.35 -5.43
N ALA A 88 8.00 -15.66 -5.31
CA ALA A 88 6.85 -16.32 -5.95
C ALA A 88 5.53 -15.92 -5.28
N GLN A 89 4.51 -15.60 -6.10
CA GLN A 89 3.16 -15.27 -5.62
C GLN A 89 2.39 -16.47 -5.06
N CYS A 90 2.78 -17.70 -5.42
CA CYS A 90 2.06 -18.91 -5.01
C CYS A 90 2.28 -19.31 -3.55
N CYS A 91 3.49 -19.11 -3.01
CA CYS A 91 3.85 -19.53 -1.65
C CYS A 91 4.41 -18.40 -0.78
N LYS A 92 4.68 -17.22 -1.37
CA LYS A 92 5.11 -15.98 -0.69
C LYS A 92 6.09 -16.27 0.45
N PRO A 93 7.27 -16.86 0.17
CA PRO A 93 8.26 -17.17 1.19
C PRO A 93 8.71 -15.90 1.91
N VAL A 94 8.94 -16.03 3.22
CA VAL A 94 9.43 -14.95 4.09
C VAL A 94 10.79 -15.33 4.69
N PRO A 95 11.61 -14.37 5.14
CA PRO A 95 12.88 -14.69 5.78
C PRO A 95 12.71 -15.69 6.93
N GLY A 96 13.56 -16.72 6.93
CA GLY A 96 13.47 -17.86 7.84
C GLY A 96 12.79 -19.09 7.23
N ASP A 97 11.99 -18.95 6.17
CA ASP A 97 11.52 -20.10 5.40
C ASP A 97 12.70 -20.77 4.66
N LEU A 98 12.66 -22.10 4.55
CA LEU A 98 13.52 -22.83 3.62
C LEU A 98 13.08 -22.53 2.18
N ILE A 99 14.02 -22.03 1.37
CA ILE A 99 13.74 -21.55 0.02
C ILE A 99 14.54 -22.30 -1.06
N SER A 100 13.99 -22.29 -2.27
CA SER A 100 14.59 -22.83 -3.49
C SER A 100 14.30 -21.91 -4.67
N GLY A 101 15.27 -21.67 -5.53
CA GLY A 101 15.12 -20.82 -6.71
C GLY A 101 14.77 -21.65 -7.93
N TYR A 102 13.94 -21.11 -8.82
CA TYR A 102 13.63 -21.69 -10.12
C TYR A 102 13.96 -20.69 -11.22
N ILE A 103 14.80 -21.10 -12.18
CA ILE A 103 15.22 -20.25 -13.30
C ILE A 103 14.04 -20.09 -14.28
N THR A 104 13.51 -18.88 -14.37
CA THR A 104 12.45 -18.53 -15.33
C THR A 104 13.02 -17.98 -16.62
N ARG A 105 12.26 -18.08 -17.71
CA ARG A 105 12.64 -17.45 -18.99
C ARG A 105 12.39 -15.94 -18.90
N GLY A 106 13.47 -15.15 -18.88
CA GLY A 106 13.42 -13.69 -19.02
C GLY A 106 13.11 -12.87 -17.76
N LYS A 107 12.72 -13.49 -16.64
CA LYS A 107 12.43 -12.77 -15.37
C LYS A 107 13.41 -13.09 -14.24
N GLY A 108 14.57 -13.66 -14.55
CA GLY A 108 15.55 -14.10 -13.57
C GLY A 108 15.09 -15.34 -12.80
N ILE A 109 15.40 -15.39 -11.51
CA ILE A 109 15.11 -16.53 -10.64
C ILE A 109 13.89 -16.22 -9.78
N THR A 110 12.88 -17.08 -9.83
CA THR A 110 11.72 -17.00 -8.96
C THR A 110 11.95 -17.86 -7.73
N VAL A 111 11.76 -17.30 -6.55
CA VAL A 111 12.08 -17.91 -5.26
C VAL A 111 10.81 -18.48 -4.65
N HIS A 112 10.84 -19.79 -4.39
CA HIS A 112 9.76 -20.58 -3.81
C HIS A 112 10.19 -21.09 -2.43
N ARG A 113 9.22 -21.48 -1.60
CA ARG A 113 9.52 -22.39 -0.48
C ARG A 113 9.93 -23.75 -1.03
N THR A 114 10.86 -24.42 -0.37
CA THR A 114 11.30 -25.77 -0.76
C THR A 114 10.13 -26.77 -0.81
N SER A 115 9.11 -26.59 0.03
CA SER A 115 7.89 -27.40 0.08
C SER A 115 6.78 -26.98 -0.90
N CYS A 116 7.04 -26.01 -1.79
CA CYS A 116 6.02 -25.51 -2.71
C CYS A 116 5.68 -26.56 -3.78
N LYS A 117 4.40 -26.96 -3.88
CA LYS A 117 3.92 -27.93 -4.89
C LYS A 117 4.31 -27.57 -6.32
N ASN A 118 4.31 -26.28 -6.67
CA ASN A 118 4.67 -25.81 -8.01
C ASN A 118 6.15 -26.02 -8.35
N VAL A 119 7.04 -25.99 -7.35
CA VAL A 119 8.48 -26.22 -7.55
C VAL A 119 8.87 -27.68 -7.34
N MET A 120 8.06 -28.47 -6.62
CA MET A 120 8.28 -29.91 -6.48
C MET A 120 7.83 -30.69 -7.72
N ASN A 121 6.79 -30.22 -8.42
CA ASN A 121 6.23 -30.91 -9.59
C ASN A 121 6.81 -30.45 -10.93
N VAL A 122 7.87 -29.63 -10.95
CA VAL A 122 8.51 -29.26 -12.22
C VAL A 122 9.31 -30.42 -12.77
N THR A 123 9.11 -30.72 -14.05
CA THR A 123 9.83 -31.79 -14.76
C THR A 123 11.31 -31.44 -14.97
N ASN A 124 11.65 -30.16 -15.01
CA ASN A 124 12.98 -29.67 -15.38
C ASN A 124 13.82 -29.32 -14.14
N GLN A 125 14.26 -30.35 -13.42
CA GLN A 125 14.97 -30.21 -12.14
C GLN A 125 16.30 -29.44 -12.26
N GLU A 126 16.95 -29.48 -13.42
CA GLU A 126 18.15 -28.70 -13.77
C GLU A 126 17.99 -27.18 -13.65
N ARG A 127 16.74 -26.68 -13.65
CA ARG A 127 16.43 -25.25 -13.46
C ARG A 127 16.20 -24.87 -12.01
N VAL A 128 16.19 -25.84 -11.09
CA VAL A 128 16.12 -25.60 -9.66
C VAL A 128 17.52 -25.29 -9.15
N VAL A 129 17.67 -24.17 -8.46
CA VAL A 129 18.94 -23.70 -7.92
C VAL A 129 18.82 -23.45 -6.43
N GLN A 130 19.91 -23.72 -5.71
CA GLN A 130 20.01 -23.39 -4.30
C GLN A 130 20.08 -21.87 -4.13
N VAL A 131 19.22 -21.37 -3.25
CA VAL A 131 19.14 -19.97 -2.86
C VAL A 131 19.01 -19.88 -1.35
N ASP A 132 19.56 -18.83 -0.78
CA ASP A 132 19.57 -18.60 0.66
C ASP A 132 19.22 -17.14 0.95
N TRP A 133 18.61 -16.90 2.11
CA TRP A 133 18.37 -15.54 2.59
C TRP A 133 19.69 -14.88 3.00
N ASP A 134 19.96 -13.66 2.53
CA ASP A 134 21.03 -12.87 3.10
C ASP A 134 20.57 -12.30 4.46
N THR A 135 21.25 -12.70 5.52
CA THR A 135 20.93 -12.31 6.90
C THR A 135 21.46 -10.92 7.27
N GLY A 136 21.88 -10.12 6.28
CA GLY A 136 22.66 -8.90 6.45
C GLY A 136 21.91 -7.63 6.88
N GLY A 137 20.61 -7.66 7.18
CA GLY A 137 19.92 -6.43 7.58
C GLY A 137 18.52 -6.61 8.19
N ARG A 138 18.13 -5.65 9.04
CA ARG A 138 16.75 -5.48 9.49
C ARG A 138 15.95 -4.91 8.33
N GLN A 139 15.24 -5.77 7.62
CA GLN A 139 14.33 -5.37 6.55
C GLN A 139 12.89 -5.70 6.93
N LEU A 140 11.97 -4.85 6.46
CA LEU A 140 10.54 -5.11 6.56
C LEU A 140 10.13 -6.04 5.41
N TYR A 141 9.16 -6.91 5.64
CA TYR A 141 8.64 -7.79 4.60
C TYR A 141 7.12 -7.80 4.66
N PRO A 142 6.43 -7.64 3.52
CA PRO A 142 4.98 -7.74 3.49
C PRO A 142 4.56 -9.18 3.77
N VAL A 143 3.66 -9.37 4.74
CA VAL A 143 3.12 -10.67 5.09
C VAL A 143 1.59 -10.64 5.02
N GLY A 144 0.99 -11.68 4.46
CA GLY A 144 -0.46 -11.86 4.50
C GLY A 144 -0.84 -12.64 5.75
N ILE A 145 -1.71 -12.08 6.58
CA ILE A 145 -2.22 -12.73 7.79
C ILE A 145 -3.70 -13.04 7.58
N LYS A 146 -4.10 -14.29 7.81
CA LYS A 146 -5.51 -14.71 7.82
C LYS A 146 -6.00 -14.78 9.26
N ILE A 147 -7.08 -14.07 9.57
CA ILE A 147 -7.69 -14.03 10.90
C ILE A 147 -9.08 -14.66 10.80
N GLU A 148 -9.33 -15.72 11.57
CA GLU A 148 -10.64 -16.33 11.73
C GLU A 148 -11.14 -16.05 13.15
N ALA A 149 -12.26 -15.35 13.27
CA ALA A 149 -12.80 -14.91 14.55
C ALA A 149 -14.32 -14.86 14.51
N TRP A 150 -14.94 -14.94 15.69
CA TRP A 150 -16.37 -14.74 15.85
C TRP A 150 -16.69 -13.25 15.81
N ASP A 151 -17.64 -12.87 14.94
CA ASP A 151 -18.03 -11.47 14.80
C ASP A 151 -18.72 -10.96 16.06
N ARG A 152 -18.24 -9.83 16.55
CA ARG A 152 -18.80 -9.12 17.70
C ARG A 152 -18.53 -7.63 17.57
N THR A 153 -19.35 -6.84 18.25
CA THR A 153 -19.14 -5.39 18.35
C THR A 153 -17.73 -5.10 18.89
N GLY A 154 -16.98 -4.30 18.12
CA GLY A 154 -15.62 -3.90 18.47
C GLY A 154 -14.50 -4.82 17.98
N LEU A 155 -14.78 -5.97 17.35
CA LEU A 155 -13.74 -6.91 16.89
C LEU A 155 -12.66 -6.22 16.02
N LEU A 156 -13.07 -5.44 15.02
CA LEU A 156 -12.14 -4.75 14.12
C LEU A 156 -11.27 -3.73 14.87
N ARG A 157 -11.84 -3.03 15.87
CA ARG A 157 -11.09 -2.09 16.71
C ARG A 157 -10.01 -2.83 17.50
N ASP A 158 -10.37 -3.94 18.14
CA ASP A 158 -9.44 -4.71 18.95
C ASP A 158 -8.28 -5.25 18.10
N ILE A 159 -8.58 -5.75 16.90
CA ILE A 159 -7.56 -6.17 15.93
C ILE A 159 -6.64 -5.00 15.54
N ALA A 160 -7.22 -3.84 15.19
CA ALA A 160 -6.44 -2.67 14.81
C ALA A 160 -5.54 -2.16 15.94
N THR A 161 -6.04 -2.15 17.19
CA THR A 161 -5.28 -1.74 18.37
C THR A 161 -4.07 -2.63 18.59
N VAL A 162 -4.24 -3.95 18.57
CA VAL A 162 -3.13 -4.90 18.76
C VAL A 162 -2.06 -4.74 17.67
N ILE A 163 -2.47 -4.51 16.42
CA ILE A 163 -1.55 -4.31 15.31
C ILE A 163 -0.77 -2.98 15.46
N ALA A 164 -1.46 -1.91 15.88
CA ALA A 164 -0.83 -0.62 16.14
C ALA A 164 0.19 -0.68 17.29
N GLU A 165 -0.14 -1.37 18.39
CA GLU A 165 0.77 -1.59 19.53
C GLU A 165 2.00 -2.41 19.14
N SER A 166 1.83 -3.35 18.19
CA SER A 166 2.91 -4.19 17.67
C SER A 166 3.87 -3.43 16.73
N LYS A 167 3.61 -2.15 16.43
CA LYS A 167 4.40 -1.31 15.50
C LYS A 167 4.53 -1.92 14.10
N ILE A 168 3.48 -2.59 13.64
CA ILE A 168 3.41 -3.18 12.29
C ILE A 168 2.65 -2.24 11.36
N ASN A 169 3.16 -2.05 10.14
CA ASN A 169 2.47 -1.27 9.12
C ASN A 169 1.36 -2.12 8.47
N LEU A 170 0.14 -1.59 8.42
CA LEU A 170 -0.97 -2.14 7.61
C LEU A 170 -0.88 -1.58 6.20
N THR A 171 -0.93 -2.46 5.20
CA THR A 171 -0.82 -2.14 3.77
C THR A 171 -1.93 -2.77 2.96
#